data_AF-A0A817JS15-F1
#
_entry.id   AF-A0A817JS15-F1
#
_cell.length_a   1.000
_cell.length_b   1.000
_cell.length_c   1.000
_cell.angle_alpha   90.00
_cell.angle_beta   90.00
_cell.angle_gamma   90.00
#
_symmetry.space_group_name_H-M   'P 1'
#
loop_
_entity.id
_entity.type
_entity.pdbx_description
1 polymer ?
#
loop_
_entity_poly.entity_id
_entity_poly.type
_entity_poly.pdbx_seq_one_letter_code
_entity_poly.pdbx_strand_id
1 'polypeptide(L)'
;MAIFITMNPGYAGRSNLPDNLKMLFRSLAMTVPDKVLIAQVMLYSQGFRQAEILSKKIVPLFTLLSEQLSNQSHYDFGLRSLKSVLVMAGNIKRERIKNDIQNDDEQEIVIQAIMDSFVPRLVADDLVLLNSLLNDVFPNATYNRPSMTRLREEIENAAKQMYLVCDQLWIEKVLQLYQITNLNHGLMLVGPTSCGMLFI
;
A
#
# COMPACT_ATOMS: atom_id res chain seq x y z
N MET A 1 -33.65 -17.58 7.88
CA MET A 1 -32.39 -17.03 8.41
C MET A 1 -31.28 -17.98 8.00
N ALA A 2 -30.28 -17.52 7.26
CA ALA A 2 -29.16 -18.34 6.82
C ALA A 2 -27.93 -18.03 7.68
N ILE A 3 -27.21 -19.07 8.11
CA ILE A 3 -26.01 -18.94 8.94
C ILE A 3 -24.80 -19.31 8.08
N PHE A 4 -23.79 -18.43 8.07
CA PHE A 4 -22.53 -18.65 7.38
C PHE A 4 -21.38 -18.46 8.35
N ILE A 5 -20.34 -19.27 8.20
CA ILE A 5 -19.09 -19.16 8.96
C ILE A 5 -17.91 -19.05 8.01
N THR A 6 -16.92 -18.24 8.38
CA THR A 6 -15.63 -18.17 7.68
C THR A 6 -14.54 -18.66 8.62
N MET A 7 -13.73 -19.60 8.14
CA MET A 7 -12.64 -20.19 8.91
C MET A 7 -11.33 -20.07 8.13
N ASN A 8 -10.29 -19.57 8.79
CA ASN A 8 -8.91 -19.62 8.27
C ASN A 8 -8.18 -20.73 9.04
N PRO A 9 -8.09 -21.94 8.48
CA PRO A 9 -7.40 -23.05 9.15
C PRO A 9 -5.91 -22.72 9.34
N GLY A 10 -5.35 -23.12 10.49
CA GLY A 10 -3.94 -22.94 10.80
C GLY A 10 -3.53 -21.54 11.28
N TYR A 11 -4.48 -20.61 11.45
CA TYR A 11 -4.17 -19.29 12.04
C TYR A 11 -3.95 -19.42 13.55
N ALA A 12 -2.78 -18.99 14.03
CA ALA A 12 -2.41 -19.11 15.44
C ALA A 12 -3.42 -18.43 16.38
N GLY A 13 -3.64 -19.04 17.55
CA GLY A 13 -4.56 -18.53 18.57
C GLY A 13 -6.05 -18.79 18.31
N ARG A 14 -6.39 -19.62 17.32
CA ARG A 14 -7.79 -20.04 17.06
C ARG A 14 -8.01 -21.52 17.39
N SER A 15 -9.11 -21.79 18.09
CA SER A 15 -9.59 -23.17 18.28
C SER A 15 -10.22 -23.70 17.00
N ASN A 16 -9.93 -24.95 16.67
CA ASN A 16 -10.57 -25.62 15.54
C ASN A 16 -12.06 -25.86 15.84
N LEU A 17 -12.91 -25.70 14.82
CA LEU A 17 -14.31 -26.05 14.93
C LEU A 17 -14.46 -27.58 15.14
N PRO A 18 -15.23 -28.04 16.14
CA PRO A 18 -15.54 -29.45 16.34
C PRO A 18 -16.17 -30.09 15.09
N ASP A 19 -15.86 -31.36 14.83
CA ASP A 19 -16.27 -32.03 13.59
C ASP A 19 -17.80 -32.21 13.49
N ASN A 20 -18.49 -32.41 14.63
CA ASN A 20 -19.95 -32.45 14.68
C ASN A 20 -20.59 -31.14 14.19
N LEU A 21 -19.96 -29.98 14.46
CA LEU A 21 -20.42 -28.69 13.94
C LEU A 21 -20.01 -28.49 12.48
N LYS A 22 -18.81 -28.92 12.07
CA LYS A 22 -18.40 -28.86 10.65
C LYS A 22 -19.37 -29.61 9.74
N MET A 23 -19.88 -30.75 10.17
CA MET A 23 -20.87 -31.55 9.41
C MET A 23 -22.16 -30.79 9.11
N LEU A 24 -22.52 -29.77 9.90
CA LEU A 24 -23.70 -28.94 9.68
C LEU A 24 -23.49 -27.90 8.57
N PHE A 25 -22.25 -27.68 8.13
CA PHE A 25 -21.91 -26.69 7.11
C PHE A 25 -21.42 -27.35 5.83
N ARG A 26 -21.76 -26.75 4.69
CA ARG A 26 -21.17 -27.10 3.40
C ARG A 26 -19.84 -26.36 3.25
N SER A 27 -18.73 -27.09 3.17
CA SER A 27 -17.41 -26.51 2.94
C SER A 27 -17.29 -25.94 1.54
N LEU A 28 -16.74 -24.73 1.43
CA LEU A 28 -16.35 -24.11 0.17
C LEU A 28 -14.87 -23.74 0.24
N ALA A 29 -14.10 -24.23 -0.73
CA ALA A 29 -12.67 -23.93 -0.84
C ALA A 29 -12.48 -22.60 -1.60
N MET A 30 -11.82 -21.63 -0.96
CA MET A 30 -11.52 -20.32 -1.53
C MET A 30 -9.99 -20.15 -1.63
N THR A 31 -9.35 -20.90 -2.54
CA THR A 31 -7.89 -21.07 -2.53
C THR A 31 -7.12 -20.04 -3.36
N VAL A 32 -7.53 -19.76 -4.60
CA VAL A 32 -6.80 -18.87 -5.50
C VAL A 32 -7.75 -17.90 -6.19
N PRO A 33 -7.69 -16.60 -5.87
CA PRO A 33 -8.45 -15.57 -6.60
C PRO A 33 -7.73 -15.18 -7.89
N ASP A 34 -8.49 -14.83 -8.92
CA ASP A 34 -7.95 -14.19 -10.13
C ASP A 34 -7.63 -12.72 -9.85
N LYS A 35 -6.35 -12.46 -9.49
CA LYS A 35 -5.87 -11.11 -9.17
C LYS A 35 -5.94 -10.16 -10.36
N VAL A 36 -5.75 -10.66 -11.59
CA VAL A 36 -5.72 -9.82 -12.81
C VAL A 36 -7.11 -9.30 -13.12
N LEU A 37 -8.10 -10.20 -13.14
CA LEU A 37 -9.50 -9.81 -13.37
C LEU A 37 -9.99 -8.84 -12.28
N ILE A 38 -9.67 -9.11 -11.02
CA ILE A 38 -10.03 -8.20 -9.91
C ILE A 38 -9.40 -6.82 -10.11
N ALA A 39 -8.10 -6.76 -10.41
CA ALA A 39 -7.41 -5.50 -10.62
C ALA A 39 -7.98 -4.71 -11.80
N GLN A 40 -8.27 -5.39 -12.91
CA GLN A 40 -8.88 -4.80 -14.10
C GLN A 40 -10.25 -4.18 -13.80
N VAL A 41 -11.16 -4.94 -13.17
CA VAL A 41 -12.52 -4.47 -12.83
C VAL A 41 -12.46 -3.30 -11.86
N MET A 42 -11.56 -3.37 -10.86
CA MET A 42 -11.38 -2.27 -9.92
C MET A 42 -10.90 -0.99 -10.61
N LEU A 43 -9.90 -1.08 -11.49
CA LEU A 43 -9.40 0.09 -12.23
C LEU A 43 -10.49 0.69 -13.12
N TYR A 44 -11.25 -0.14 -13.85
CA TYR A 44 -12.39 0.35 -14.64
C TYR A 44 -13.43 1.08 -13.77
N SER A 45 -13.76 0.54 -12.60
CA SER A 45 -14.70 1.21 -11.68
C SER A 45 -14.22 2.56 -11.16
N GLN A 46 -12.90 2.80 -11.19
CA GLN A 46 -12.28 4.08 -10.82
C GLN A 46 -12.10 5.03 -12.02
N GLY A 47 -12.55 4.63 -13.22
CA GLY A 47 -12.50 5.44 -14.43
C GLY A 47 -11.17 5.35 -15.20
N PHE A 48 -10.38 4.30 -15.00
CA PHE A 48 -9.17 4.06 -15.80
C PHE A 48 -9.53 3.50 -17.18
N ARG A 49 -8.95 4.07 -18.25
CA ARG A 49 -9.16 3.66 -19.64
C ARG A 49 -8.26 2.49 -20.01
N GLN A 50 -7.01 2.47 -19.52
CA GLN A 50 -5.98 1.46 -19.81
C GLN A 50 -5.94 0.34 -18.76
N ALA A 51 -7.05 0.11 -18.05
CA ALA A 51 -7.14 -0.86 -16.94
C ALA A 51 -6.68 -2.27 -17.33
N GLU A 52 -6.96 -2.72 -18.55
CA GLU A 52 -6.51 -4.03 -19.04
C GLU A 52 -4.99 -4.14 -19.12
N ILE A 53 -4.32 -3.12 -19.66
CA ILE A 53 -2.86 -3.10 -19.79
C ILE A 53 -2.20 -2.96 -18.42
N LEU A 54 -2.73 -2.05 -17.59
CA LEU A 54 -2.19 -1.78 -16.26
C LEU A 54 -2.34 -2.98 -15.31
N SER A 55 -3.49 -3.66 -15.29
CA SER A 55 -3.69 -4.85 -14.45
C SER A 55 -2.72 -5.99 -14.77
N LYS A 56 -2.44 -6.23 -16.06
CA LYS A 56 -1.44 -7.20 -16.53
C LYS A 56 0.00 -6.83 -16.16
N LYS A 57 0.28 -5.58 -15.78
CA LYS A 57 1.59 -5.14 -15.27
C LYS A 57 1.65 -5.14 -13.73
N ILE A 58 0.61 -4.63 -13.07
CA ILE A 58 0.55 -4.50 -11.60
C ILE A 58 0.60 -5.87 -10.93
N VAL A 59 -0.15 -6.86 -11.43
CA VAL A 59 -0.21 -8.18 -10.77
C VAL A 59 1.13 -8.92 -10.81
N PRO A 60 1.83 -9.03 -11.97
CA PRO A 60 3.18 -9.56 -12.00
C PRO A 60 4.16 -8.77 -11.13
N LEU A 61 4.08 -7.44 -11.09
CA LEU A 61 4.91 -6.64 -10.18
C LEU A 61 4.70 -7.06 -8.71
N PHE A 62 3.45 -7.22 -8.26
CA PHE A 62 3.18 -7.70 -6.90
C PHE A 62 3.76 -9.09 -6.63
N THR A 63 3.73 -9.99 -7.62
CA THR A 63 4.37 -11.31 -7.52
C THR A 63 5.89 -11.17 -7.42
N LEU A 64 6.53 -10.38 -8.29
CA LEU A 64 7.97 -10.12 -8.26
C LEU A 64 8.41 -9.50 -6.93
N LEU A 65 7.66 -8.53 -6.40
CA LEU A 65 7.93 -7.94 -5.09
C LEU A 65 7.88 -8.99 -3.98
N SER A 66 6.92 -9.91 -4.03
CA SER A 66 6.84 -10.98 -3.04
C SER A 66 7.95 -12.03 -3.15
N GLU A 67 8.53 -12.21 -4.33
CA GLU A 67 9.57 -13.21 -4.60
C GLU A 67 10.99 -12.67 -4.42
N GLN A 68 11.22 -11.38 -4.70
CA GLN A 68 12.56 -10.79 -4.75
C GLN A 68 12.91 -9.95 -3.51
N LEU A 69 11.93 -9.33 -2.85
CA LEU A 69 12.21 -8.54 -1.65
C LEU A 69 12.58 -9.42 -0.46
N SER A 70 13.25 -8.81 0.52
CA SER A 70 13.59 -9.52 1.75
C SER A 70 12.34 -10.02 2.49
N ASN A 71 12.47 -11.18 3.14
CA ASN A 71 11.36 -11.80 3.87
C ASN A 71 11.17 -11.13 5.25
N GLN A 72 10.47 -10.01 5.27
CA GLN A 72 10.11 -9.29 6.50
C GLN A 72 8.72 -9.69 7.01
N SER A 73 8.57 -9.88 8.32
CA SER A 73 7.29 -10.29 8.92
C SER A 73 6.15 -9.31 8.73
N HIS A 74 6.46 -8.02 8.53
CA HIS A 74 5.47 -6.96 8.33
C HIS A 74 5.14 -6.68 6.85
N TYR A 75 5.77 -7.38 5.90
CA TYR A 75 5.47 -7.22 4.49
C TYR A 75 4.16 -7.96 4.14
N ASP A 76 3.30 -7.26 3.39
CA ASP A 76 2.06 -7.82 2.84
C ASP A 76 1.94 -7.44 1.36
N PHE A 77 2.08 -8.45 0.50
CA PHE A 77 1.85 -8.37 -0.95
C PHE A 77 0.61 -9.17 -1.38
N GLY A 78 -0.28 -9.49 -0.42
CA GLY A 78 -1.52 -10.22 -0.66
C GLY A 78 -2.61 -9.37 -1.32
N LEU A 79 -3.80 -9.97 -1.48
CA LEU A 79 -4.94 -9.33 -2.15
C LEU A 79 -5.42 -8.06 -1.42
N ARG A 80 -5.25 -7.99 -0.09
CA ARG A 80 -5.60 -6.80 0.70
C ARG A 80 -4.71 -5.61 0.32
N SER A 81 -3.40 -5.83 0.24
CA SER A 81 -2.42 -4.83 -0.19
C SER A 81 -2.70 -4.38 -1.63
N LEU A 82 -2.96 -5.32 -2.54
CA LEU A 82 -3.34 -5.02 -3.92
C LEU A 82 -4.60 -4.14 -3.99
N LYS A 83 -5.67 -4.51 -3.27
CA LYS A 83 -6.91 -3.72 -3.20
C LYS A 83 -6.65 -2.29 -2.70
N SER A 84 -5.83 -2.14 -1.67
CA SER A 84 -5.49 -0.83 -1.08
C SER A 84 -4.78 0.07 -2.09
N VAL A 85 -3.79 -0.46 -2.82
CA VAL A 85 -3.09 0.28 -3.87
C VAL A 85 -4.03 0.73 -4.99
N LEU A 86 -4.94 -0.15 -5.45
CA LEU A 86 -5.90 0.19 -6.50
C LEU A 86 -6.91 1.27 -6.07
N VAL A 87 -7.39 1.21 -4.82
CA VAL A 87 -8.25 2.25 -4.26
C VAL A 87 -7.50 3.59 -4.17
N MET A 88 -6.23 3.55 -3.77
CA MET A 88 -5.40 4.75 -3.68
C MET A 88 -5.13 5.35 -5.07
N ALA A 89 -4.86 4.54 -6.10
CA ALA A 89 -4.73 5.03 -7.47
C ALA A 89 -6.00 5.78 -7.93
N GLY A 90 -7.19 5.26 -7.59
CA GLY A 90 -8.45 5.94 -7.84
C GLY A 90 -8.61 7.28 -7.08
N ASN A 91 -8.14 7.35 -5.83
CA ASN A 91 -8.12 8.60 -5.06
C ASN A 91 -7.20 9.65 -5.72
N ILE A 92 -5.98 9.25 -6.09
CA ILE A 92 -5.00 10.13 -6.74
C ILE A 92 -5.57 10.65 -8.07
N LYS A 93 -6.21 9.78 -8.87
CA LYS A 93 -6.87 10.19 -10.11
C LYS A 93 -7.94 11.26 -9.88
N ARG A 94 -8.81 11.07 -8.87
CA ARG A 94 -9.83 12.07 -8.51
C ARG A 94 -9.22 13.40 -8.08
N GLU A 95 -8.16 13.38 -7.29
CA GLU A 95 -7.48 14.60 -6.86
C GLU A 95 -6.81 15.33 -8.04
N ARG A 96 -6.20 14.61 -9.00
CA ARG A 96 -5.65 15.24 -10.21
C ARG A 96 -6.72 15.91 -11.07
N ILE A 97 -7.89 15.28 -11.21
CA ILE A 97 -9.05 15.85 -11.94
C ILE A 97 -9.56 17.11 -11.25
N LYS A 98 -9.66 17.13 -9.92
CA LYS A 98 -10.09 18.33 -9.16
C LYS A 98 -9.14 19.51 -9.32
N ASN A 99 -7.84 19.24 -9.42
CA ASN A 99 -6.79 20.26 -9.57
C ASN A 99 -6.54 20.66 -11.04
N ASP A 100 -7.39 20.22 -11.97
CA ASP A 100 -7.32 20.52 -13.41
C ASP A 100 -5.96 20.18 -14.05
N ILE A 101 -5.29 19.15 -13.52
CA ILE A 101 -4.03 18.66 -14.04
C ILE A 101 -4.32 17.89 -15.33
N GLN A 102 -3.99 18.49 -16.48
CA GLN A 102 -4.25 17.90 -17.81
C GLN A 102 -3.44 16.63 -18.14
N ASN A 103 -2.54 16.20 -17.26
CA ASN A 103 -1.76 14.98 -17.46
C ASN A 103 -2.57 13.74 -17.00
N ASP A 104 -3.22 13.09 -17.97
CA ASP A 104 -3.99 11.84 -17.80
C ASP A 104 -3.11 10.59 -17.99
N ASP A 105 -1.81 10.67 -17.68
CA ASP A 105 -0.96 9.48 -17.65
C ASP A 105 -1.35 8.56 -16.48
N GLU A 106 -2.26 7.65 -16.79
CA GLU A 106 -2.77 6.62 -15.88
C GLU A 106 -1.65 5.72 -15.33
N GLN A 107 -0.56 5.55 -16.09
CA GLN A 107 0.60 4.79 -15.64
C GLN A 107 1.29 5.52 -14.47
N GLU A 108 1.51 6.83 -14.60
CA GLU A 108 2.13 7.66 -13.55
C GLU A 108 1.31 7.61 -12.24
N ILE A 109 -0.02 7.65 -12.35
CA ILE A 109 -0.94 7.57 -11.20
C ILE A 109 -0.78 6.23 -10.47
N VAL A 110 -0.71 5.13 -11.22
CA VAL A 110 -0.51 3.78 -10.65
C VAL A 110 0.85 3.66 -9.97
N ILE A 111 1.91 4.17 -10.61
CA ILE A 111 3.26 4.19 -10.05
C ILE A 111 3.29 4.97 -8.74
N GLN A 112 2.70 6.16 -8.74
CA GLN A 112 2.59 6.99 -7.54
C GLN A 112 1.88 6.23 -6.42
N ALA A 113 0.78 5.55 -6.72
CA ALA A 113 0.07 4.74 -5.74
C ALA A 113 0.93 3.57 -5.21
N ILE A 114 1.67 2.86 -6.06
CA ILE A 114 2.55 1.78 -5.62
C ILE A 114 3.64 2.34 -4.68
N MET A 115 4.29 3.42 -5.08
CA MET A 115 5.37 4.05 -4.32
C MET A 115 4.89 4.57 -2.96
N ASP A 116 3.80 5.35 -2.93
CA ASP A 116 3.26 5.90 -1.69
C ASP A 116 2.79 4.79 -0.73
N SER A 117 2.41 3.63 -1.27
CA SER A 117 2.00 2.47 -0.46
C SER A 117 3.18 1.70 0.11
N PHE A 118 4.24 1.47 -0.66
CA PHE A 118 5.33 0.57 -0.26
C PHE A 118 6.51 1.29 0.39
N VAL A 119 6.87 2.50 -0.06
CA VAL A 119 8.02 3.25 0.46
C VAL A 119 8.01 3.39 2.00
N PRO A 120 6.86 3.66 2.66
CA PRO A 120 6.85 3.76 4.12
C PRO A 120 7.04 2.44 4.85
N ARG A 121 6.81 1.30 4.18
CA ARG A 121 6.86 -0.05 4.77
C ARG A 121 8.20 -0.75 4.53
N LEU A 122 8.88 -0.43 3.44
CA LEU A 122 10.12 -1.10 3.03
C LEU A 122 11.34 -0.61 3.81
N VAL A 123 12.29 -1.52 3.99
CA VAL A 123 13.64 -1.23 4.49
C VAL A 123 14.45 -0.53 3.40
N ALA A 124 15.46 0.26 3.78
CA ALA A 124 16.26 1.06 2.85
C ALA A 124 16.88 0.24 1.69
N ASP A 125 17.39 -0.95 1.97
CA ASP A 125 17.99 -1.82 0.94
C ASP A 125 16.95 -2.29 -0.10
N ASP A 126 15.75 -2.60 0.38
CA ASP A 126 14.62 -3.05 -0.44
C ASP A 126 14.02 -1.92 -1.30
N LEU A 127 14.23 -0.65 -0.94
CA LEU A 127 13.79 0.49 -1.75
C LEU A 127 14.53 0.55 -3.09
N VAL A 128 15.82 0.20 -3.11
CA VAL A 128 16.61 0.16 -4.34
C VAL A 128 16.07 -0.93 -5.27
N LEU A 129 15.74 -2.10 -4.71
CA LEU A 129 15.16 -3.20 -5.47
C LEU A 129 13.76 -2.87 -6.00
N LEU A 130 12.91 -2.23 -5.19
CA LEU A 130 11.60 -1.75 -5.62
C LEU A 130 11.74 -0.82 -6.84
N ASN A 131 12.65 0.14 -6.80
CA ASN A 131 12.86 1.08 -7.90
C ASN A 131 13.36 0.37 -9.17
N SER A 132 14.24 -0.63 -9.03
CA SER A 132 14.70 -1.45 -10.17
C SER A 132 13.54 -2.20 -10.81
N LEU A 133 12.77 -2.94 -10.00
CA LEU A 133 11.62 -3.72 -10.46
C LEU A 133 10.54 -2.84 -11.11
N LEU A 134 10.33 -1.65 -10.54
CA LEU A 134 9.36 -0.70 -11.07
C LEU A 134 9.79 -0.16 -12.43
N ASN A 135 11.09 0.16 -12.61
CA ASN A 135 11.63 0.57 -13.90
C ASN A 135 11.55 -0.54 -14.96
N ASP A 136 11.73 -1.80 -14.57
CA ASP A 136 11.62 -2.96 -15.46
C ASP A 136 10.18 -3.16 -15.97
N VAL A 137 9.18 -2.99 -15.10
CA VAL A 137 7.76 -3.17 -15.44
C VAL A 137 7.17 -1.91 -16.11
N PHE A 138 7.63 -0.74 -15.69
CA PHE A 138 7.16 0.58 -16.12
C PHE A 138 8.36 1.43 -16.59
N PRO A 139 8.85 1.24 -17.82
CA PRO A 139 9.94 2.04 -18.35
C PRO A 139 9.55 3.52 -18.48
N ASN A 140 10.50 4.42 -18.22
CA ASN A 140 10.32 5.89 -18.23
C ASN A 140 9.34 6.43 -17.17
N ALA A 141 9.09 5.67 -16.11
CA ALA A 141 8.31 6.11 -14.96
C ALA A 141 8.97 7.29 -14.25
N THR A 142 8.31 8.46 -14.22
CA THR A 142 8.71 9.57 -13.34
C THR A 142 7.86 9.55 -12.08
N TYR A 143 8.48 9.30 -10.92
CA TYR A 143 7.80 9.46 -9.63
C TYR A 143 7.89 10.91 -9.17
N ASN A 144 6.78 11.64 -9.27
CA ASN A 144 6.65 12.97 -8.69
C ASN A 144 6.05 12.86 -7.29
N ARG A 145 6.89 12.96 -6.25
CA ARG A 145 6.42 13.00 -4.88
C ARG A 145 5.62 14.29 -4.66
N PRO A 146 4.38 14.24 -4.15
CA PRO A 146 3.63 15.44 -3.83
C PRO A 146 4.39 16.26 -2.77
N SER A 147 4.75 17.50 -3.11
CA SER A 147 5.47 18.39 -2.20
C SER A 147 4.51 18.98 -1.17
N MET A 148 4.57 18.47 0.05
CA MET A 148 3.83 19.04 1.19
C MET A 148 4.63 20.16 1.85
N THR A 149 5.05 21.16 1.06
CA THR A 149 5.99 22.21 1.51
C THR A 149 5.49 22.97 2.73
N ARG A 150 4.20 23.35 2.73
CA ARG A 150 3.57 24.04 3.86
C ARG A 150 3.58 23.19 5.15
N LEU A 151 3.28 21.89 5.04
CA LEU A 151 3.30 21.00 6.20
C LEU A 151 4.72 20.83 6.73
N ARG A 152 5.72 20.73 5.84
CA ARG A 152 7.14 20.69 6.22
C ARG A 152 7.54 21.92 7.03
N GLU A 153 7.18 23.13 6.58
CA GLU A 153 7.48 24.37 7.29
C GLU A 153 6.86 24.41 8.69
N GLU A 154 5.59 23.99 8.83
CA GLU A 154 4.92 23.94 10.13
C GLU A 154 5.54 22.90 11.08
N ILE A 155 5.95 21.73 10.56
CA ILE A 155 6.66 20.70 11.35
C ILE A 155 7.98 21.27 11.88
N GLU A 156 8.75 21.96 11.04
CA GLU A 156 10.02 22.58 11.45
C GLU A 156 9.80 23.68 12.52
N ASN A 157 8.75 24.48 12.38
CA ASN A 157 8.39 25.50 13.35
C ASN A 157 7.99 24.90 14.71
N ALA A 158 7.14 23.87 14.69
CA ALA A 158 6.72 23.16 15.91
C ALA A 158 7.91 22.51 16.62
N ALA A 159 8.82 21.88 15.89
CA ALA A 159 10.00 21.26 16.47
C ALA A 159 10.97 22.28 17.07
N LYS A 160 11.15 23.45 16.44
CA LYS A 160 11.91 24.56 17.03
C LYS A 160 11.32 25.05 18.35
N GLN A 161 9.99 25.15 18.45
CA GLN A 161 9.30 25.52 19.69
C GLN A 161 9.49 24.50 20.81
N MET A 162 9.63 23.21 20.45
CA MET A 162 9.90 22.12 21.38
C MET A 162 11.41 21.91 21.65
N TYR A 163 12.28 22.77 21.11
CA TYR A 163 13.75 22.66 21.20
C TYR A 163 14.30 21.32 20.69
N LEU A 164 13.66 20.73 19.67
CA LEU A 164 14.08 19.50 19.02
C LEU A 164 14.99 19.79 17.83
N VAL A 165 15.99 18.92 17.61
CA VAL A 165 16.81 18.93 16.40
C VAL A 165 16.13 18.04 15.35
N CYS A 166 15.61 18.65 14.30
CA CYS A 166 15.02 17.92 13.18
C CYS A 166 16.09 17.54 12.17
N ASP A 167 16.26 16.23 11.99
CA ASP A 167 16.94 15.72 10.80
C ASP A 167 15.97 15.67 9.61
N GLN A 168 16.50 15.77 8.39
CA GLN A 168 15.71 15.72 7.16
C GLN A 168 14.94 14.38 7.05
N LEU A 169 15.57 13.28 7.44
CA LEU A 169 14.96 11.95 7.46
C LEU A 169 13.76 11.89 8.41
N TRP A 170 13.86 12.57 9.56
CA TRP A 170 12.79 12.63 10.55
C TRP A 170 11.56 13.35 9.99
N ILE A 171 11.76 14.52 9.36
CA ILE A 171 10.67 15.27 8.70
C ILE A 171 10.01 14.41 7.62
N GLU A 172 10.80 13.70 6.81
CA GLU A 172 10.26 12.81 5.78
C GLU A 172 9.43 11.66 6.35
N LYS A 173 9.78 11.14 7.53
CA LYS A 173 9.01 10.10 8.22
C LYS A 173 7.72 10.64 8.83
N VAL A 174 7.72 11.85 9.39
CA VAL A 174 6.49 12.52 9.85
C VAL A 174 5.52 12.75 8.69
N LEU A 175 6.03 13.21 7.54
CA LEU A 175 5.22 13.40 6.33
C LEU A 175 4.63 12.06 5.83
N GLN A 176 5.43 10.99 5.81
CA GLN A 176 4.95 9.65 5.46
C GLN A 176 3.88 9.17 6.44
N LEU A 177 4.05 9.40 7.74
CA LEU A 177 3.06 9.03 8.76
C LEU A 177 1.72 9.73 8.52
N TYR A 178 1.75 11.04 8.27
CA TYR A 178 0.54 11.80 7.94
C TYR A 178 -0.19 11.23 6.71
N GLN A 179 0.57 10.92 5.65
CA GLN A 179 0.00 10.31 4.43
C GLN A 179 -0.67 8.96 4.72
N ILE A 180 -0.02 8.07 5.46
CA ILE A 180 -0.56 6.75 5.81
C ILE A 180 -1.80 6.88 6.70
N THR A 181 -1.80 7.83 7.63
CA THR A 181 -2.92 8.08 8.55
C THR A 181 -4.19 8.47 7.80
N ASN A 182 -4.06 9.23 6.71
CA ASN A 182 -5.19 9.59 5.86
C ASN A 182 -5.72 8.41 5.01
N LEU A 183 -4.90 7.39 4.79
CA LEU A 183 -5.23 6.24 3.95
C LEU A 183 -5.79 5.05 4.74
N ASN A 184 -5.33 4.87 5.98
CA ASN A 184 -5.63 3.69 6.80
C ASN A 184 -6.20 4.07 8.17
N HIS A 185 -7.19 3.31 8.62
CA HIS A 185 -7.78 3.49 9.95
C HIS A 185 -6.87 3.05 11.11
N GLY A 186 -5.89 2.18 10.83
CA GLY A 186 -4.92 1.71 11.81
C GLY A 186 -3.53 1.65 11.20
N LEU A 187 -2.53 2.00 12.00
CA LEU A 187 -1.12 2.01 11.63
C LEU A 187 -0.28 1.39 12.75
N MET A 188 0.91 0.91 12.39
CA MET A 188 1.90 0.41 13.33
C MET A 188 3.22 1.12 13.06
N LEU A 189 3.80 1.72 14.10
CA LEU A 189 5.15 2.27 14.08
C LEU A 189 6.11 1.21 14.60
N VAL A 190 7.09 0.82 13.79
CA VAL A 190 8.05 -0.25 14.10
C VAL A 190 9.47 0.28 14.01
N GLY A 191 10.25 0.05 15.06
CA GLY A 191 11.62 0.55 15.17
C GLY A 191 12.24 0.14 16.52
N PRO A 192 13.58 0.18 16.61
CA PRO A 192 14.29 -0.16 17.83
C PRO A 192 14.01 0.86 18.95
N THR A 193 14.27 0.47 20.20
CA THR A 193 14.12 1.38 21.35
C THR A 193 14.96 2.64 21.15
N SER A 194 14.40 3.79 21.53
CA SER A 194 15.06 5.11 21.47
C SER A 194 15.35 5.65 20.05
N CYS A 195 14.74 5.11 18.99
CA CYS A 195 14.91 5.66 17.63
C CYS A 195 14.04 6.88 17.28
N GLY A 196 13.40 7.50 18.29
CA GLY A 196 12.62 8.72 18.08
C GLY A 196 11.18 8.50 17.60
N MET A 197 10.71 7.26 17.45
CA MET A 197 9.31 6.98 17.01
C MET A 197 8.23 7.58 17.92
N LEU A 198 8.51 7.73 19.20
CA LEU A 198 7.58 8.35 20.16
C LEU A 198 7.45 9.88 19.98
N PHE A 199 8.40 10.48 19.27
CA PHE A 199 8.42 11.92 19.01
C PHE A 199 7.86 12.28 17.63
N ILE A 200 7.65 11.29 16.75
CA ILE A 200 6.94 11.41 15.46
C ILE A 200 5.43 11.41 15.74
#